data_AF-A0A7R9TAB1-F1
#
_entry.id   AF-A0A7R9TAB1-F1
#
_cell.length_a   1.000
_cell.length_b   1.000
_cell.length_c   1.000
_cell.angle_alpha   90.00
_cell.angle_beta   90.00
_cell.angle_gamma   90.00
#
_symmetry.space_group_name_H-M   'P 1'
#
loop_
_entity.id
_entity.type
_entity.pdbx_description
1 polymer ?
#
loop_
_entity_poly.entity_id
_entity_poly.type
_entity_poly.pdbx_seq_one_letter_code
_entity_poly.pdbx_strand_id
1 'polypeptide(L)'
;KEAVLGDGDPLWTELRYEHIAPVLNALAVKAKEFSDIGESARLTGEASTGKIKKVVENLPRFLEAQSKLSVHTSIAARINHQLRNAGLSDVGRLEEAVIFGQATSKDIVTLLNEFRAGGKGDGSDLDQAIKLRLLLLYAASHPEKFDDAERTRWSKATGLTTEQLKCIGCLEFLGARTEKRKGVGGKM
;
A
#
# COMPACT_ATOMS: atom_id res chain seq x y z
N LYS A 1 3.83 -21.14 -0.86
CA LYS A 1 5.30 -20.99 -0.83
C LYS A 1 5.63 -19.96 0.23
N GLU A 2 6.45 -20.33 1.19
CA GLU A 2 7.00 -19.39 2.17
C GLU A 2 8.36 -18.90 1.67
N ALA A 3 8.63 -17.61 1.83
CA ALA A 3 9.89 -16.99 1.46
C ALA A 3 10.23 -15.92 2.51
N VAL A 4 11.50 -15.81 2.87
CA VAL A 4 12.00 -14.79 3.78
C VAL A 4 12.52 -13.62 2.95
N LEU A 5 11.97 -12.43 3.16
CA LEU A 5 12.44 -11.21 2.53
C LEU A 5 13.63 -10.67 3.33
N GLY A 6 14.75 -10.41 2.66
CA GLY A 6 15.95 -9.94 3.34
C GLY A 6 17.08 -9.60 2.38
N ASP A 7 18.16 -9.04 2.91
CA ASP A 7 19.27 -8.50 2.12
C ASP A 7 20.07 -9.55 1.33
N GLY A 8 19.90 -10.84 1.65
CA GLY A 8 20.48 -11.94 0.88
C GLY A 8 19.79 -12.22 -0.47
N ASP A 9 18.68 -11.54 -0.76
CA ASP A 9 18.00 -11.62 -2.06
C ASP A 9 18.26 -10.35 -2.89
N PRO A 10 19.07 -10.44 -3.96
CA PRO A 10 19.38 -9.30 -4.81
C PRO A 10 18.14 -8.64 -5.43
N LEU A 11 17.12 -9.42 -5.82
CA LEU A 11 15.88 -8.89 -6.37
C LEU A 11 15.11 -8.08 -5.33
N TRP A 12 15.10 -8.54 -4.08
CA TRP A 12 14.49 -7.78 -2.99
C TRP A 12 15.21 -6.46 -2.76
N THR A 13 16.54 -6.47 -2.67
CA THR A 13 17.33 -5.25 -2.45
C THR A 13 17.19 -4.23 -3.58
N GLU A 14 17.02 -4.70 -4.81
CA GLU A 14 16.80 -3.88 -6.00
C GLU A 14 15.40 -3.23 -5.97
N LEU A 15 14.36 -4.00 -5.63
CA LEU A 15 12.96 -3.60 -5.87
C LEU A 15 12.24 -2.99 -4.66
N ARG A 16 12.72 -3.22 -3.43
CA ARG A 16 11.97 -2.91 -2.20
C ARG A 16 11.62 -1.44 -1.95
N TYR A 17 12.33 -0.51 -2.57
CA TYR A 17 12.10 0.94 -2.43
C TYR A 17 11.42 1.55 -3.66
N GLU A 18 11.24 0.76 -4.70
CA GLU A 18 10.66 1.23 -5.95
C GLU A 18 9.14 1.31 -5.87
N HIS A 19 8.56 2.22 -6.64
CA HIS A 19 7.11 2.28 -6.78
C HIS A 19 6.59 0.96 -7.43
N ILE A 20 5.41 0.50 -7.02
CA ILE A 20 4.89 -0.80 -7.49
C ILE A 20 4.73 -0.88 -9.02
N ALA A 21 4.41 0.24 -9.68
CA ALA A 21 4.25 0.29 -11.13
C ALA A 21 5.55 -0.04 -11.90
N PRO A 22 6.69 0.64 -11.67
CA PRO A 22 7.96 0.24 -12.28
C PRO A 22 8.41 -1.16 -11.85
N VAL A 23 8.14 -1.60 -10.61
CA VAL A 23 8.46 -2.96 -10.16
C VAL A 23 7.76 -4.03 -11.01
N LEU A 24 6.46 -3.88 -11.28
CA LEU A 24 5.71 -4.81 -12.14
C LEU A 24 6.31 -4.90 -13.55
N ASN A 25 6.70 -3.77 -14.13
CA ASN A 25 7.34 -3.73 -15.44
C ASN A 25 8.72 -4.39 -15.42
N ALA A 26 9.56 -4.08 -14.42
CA ALA A 26 10.89 -4.67 -14.27
C ALA A 26 10.81 -6.19 -14.10
N LEU A 27 9.88 -6.70 -13.30
CA LEU A 27 9.66 -8.13 -13.12
C LEU A 27 9.17 -8.80 -14.41
N ALA A 28 8.30 -8.15 -15.19
CA ALA A 28 7.86 -8.66 -16.48
C ALA A 28 9.02 -8.76 -17.50
N VAL A 29 9.88 -7.74 -17.57
CA VAL A 29 11.09 -7.75 -18.41
C VAL A 29 12.03 -8.88 -18.00
N LYS A 30 12.36 -8.99 -16.71
CA LYS A 30 13.21 -10.07 -16.20
C LYS A 30 12.58 -11.45 -16.47
N ALA A 31 11.27 -11.61 -16.31
CA ALA A 31 10.58 -12.88 -16.61
C ALA A 31 10.73 -13.30 -18.08
N LYS A 32 10.68 -12.33 -19.00
CA LYS A 32 10.93 -12.58 -20.43
C LYS A 32 12.38 -12.99 -20.67
N GLU A 33 13.35 -12.26 -20.12
CA GLU A 33 14.79 -12.59 -20.24
C GLU A 33 15.10 -14.00 -19.71
N PHE A 34 14.49 -14.40 -18.58
CA PHE A 34 14.64 -15.74 -18.02
C PHE A 34 14.06 -16.83 -18.94
N SER A 35 12.94 -16.55 -19.61
CA SER A 35 12.35 -17.46 -20.60
C SER A 35 13.28 -17.65 -21.80
N ASP A 36 13.83 -16.55 -22.33
CA ASP A 36 14.72 -16.56 -23.49
C ASP A 36 16.04 -17.32 -23.20
N ILE A 37 16.58 -17.17 -21.99
CA ILE A 37 17.76 -17.94 -21.53
C ILE A 37 17.42 -19.43 -21.42
N GLY A 38 16.26 -19.77 -20.85
CA GLY A 38 15.81 -21.16 -20.72
C GLY A 38 15.60 -21.84 -22.06
N GLU A 39 15.05 -21.13 -23.04
CA GLU A 39 14.90 -21.60 -24.41
C GLU A 39 16.24 -21.76 -25.13
N SER A 40 17.15 -20.80 -24.97
CA SER A 40 18.52 -20.89 -25.52
C SER A 40 19.36 -22.02 -24.90
N ALA A 41 19.07 -22.37 -23.64
CA ALA A 41 19.69 -23.49 -22.93
C ALA A 41 19.09 -24.86 -23.30
N ARG A 42 17.88 -24.89 -23.85
CA ARG A 42 17.32 -26.10 -24.48
C ARG A 42 18.10 -26.34 -25.76
N LEU A 43 19.04 -27.28 -25.66
CA LEU A 43 19.96 -27.69 -26.72
C LEU A 43 19.17 -28.12 -27.97
N THR A 44 18.90 -27.19 -28.88
CA THR A 44 18.35 -27.47 -30.20
C THR A 44 19.47 -28.06 -31.07
N GLY A 45 19.73 -29.35 -30.91
CA GLY A 45 20.47 -30.21 -31.85
C GLY A 45 21.98 -29.98 -32.05
N GLU A 46 22.52 -28.76 -31.87
CA GLU A 46 23.90 -28.40 -32.28
C GLU A 46 24.72 -27.69 -31.18
N ALA A 47 24.56 -28.12 -29.93
CA ALA A 47 25.33 -27.53 -28.83
C ALA A 47 26.62 -28.33 -28.55
N SER A 48 27.77 -27.64 -28.56
CA SER A 48 29.06 -28.25 -28.22
C SER A 48 29.07 -28.74 -26.75
N THR A 49 29.76 -29.85 -26.49
CA THR A 49 29.89 -30.46 -25.15
C THR A 49 30.38 -29.49 -24.08
N GLY A 50 31.21 -28.51 -24.46
CA GLY A 50 31.66 -27.43 -23.56
C GLY A 50 30.56 -26.44 -23.16
N LYS A 51 29.59 -26.15 -24.05
CA LYS A 51 28.41 -25.32 -23.72
C LYS A 51 27.47 -26.07 -22.77
N ILE A 52 27.28 -27.37 -22.99
CA ILE A 52 26.47 -28.24 -22.11
C ILE A 52 27.03 -28.23 -20.68
N LYS A 53 28.35 -28.41 -20.52
CA LYS A 53 29.01 -28.41 -19.20
C LYS A 53 28.77 -27.09 -18.44
N LYS A 54 28.93 -25.94 -19.11
CA LYS A 54 28.68 -24.62 -18.50
C LYS A 54 27.21 -24.40 -18.13
N VAL A 55 26.27 -24.90 -18.93
CA VAL A 55 24.83 -24.81 -18.61
C VAL A 55 24.52 -25.65 -17.37
N VAL A 56 25.04 -26.87 -17.28
CA VAL A 56 24.84 -27.77 -16.13
C VAL A 56 25.44 -27.19 -14.85
N GLU A 57 26.65 -26.61 -14.91
CA GLU A 57 27.31 -25.96 -13.77
C GLU A 57 26.51 -24.77 -13.23
N ASN A 58 25.83 -24.02 -14.11
CA ASN A 58 25.05 -22.84 -13.72
C ASN A 58 23.57 -23.12 -13.43
N LEU A 59 23.09 -24.34 -13.71
CA LEU A 59 21.68 -24.71 -13.59
C LEU A 59 21.11 -24.50 -12.17
N PRO A 60 21.80 -24.87 -11.07
CA PRO A 60 21.29 -24.63 -9.72
C PRO A 60 21.04 -23.14 -9.44
N ARG A 61 21.98 -22.28 -9.85
CA ARG A 61 21.87 -20.83 -9.72
C ARG A 61 20.72 -20.27 -10.57
N PHE A 62 20.54 -20.81 -11.78
CA PHE A 62 19.44 -20.44 -12.66
C PHE A 62 18.08 -20.79 -12.03
N LEU A 63 17.92 -22.00 -11.50
CA LEU A 63 16.68 -22.45 -10.84
C LEU A 63 16.38 -21.63 -9.58
N GLU A 64 17.40 -21.30 -8.78
CA GLU A 64 17.24 -20.43 -7.61
C GLU A 64 16.73 -19.04 -8.02
N ALA A 65 17.36 -18.44 -9.04
CA ALA A 65 16.97 -17.12 -9.52
C ALA A 65 15.55 -17.12 -10.13
N GLN A 66 15.18 -18.17 -10.86
CA GLN A 66 13.80 -18.36 -11.35
C GLN A 66 12.80 -18.49 -10.20
N SER A 67 13.15 -19.20 -9.13
CA SER A 67 12.30 -19.32 -7.94
C SER A 67 12.09 -17.97 -7.25
N LYS A 68 13.16 -17.19 -7.05
CA LYS A 68 13.09 -15.83 -6.47
C LYS A 68 12.23 -14.90 -7.33
N LEU A 69 12.46 -14.90 -8.64
CA LEU A 69 11.67 -14.11 -9.59
C LEU A 69 10.18 -14.47 -9.51
N SER A 70 9.84 -15.75 -9.44
CA SER A 70 8.46 -16.23 -9.27
C SER A 70 7.83 -15.72 -7.96
N VAL A 71 8.58 -15.72 -6.87
CA VAL A 71 8.12 -15.19 -5.57
C VAL A 71 7.82 -13.68 -5.67
N HIS A 72 8.75 -12.88 -6.20
CA HIS A 72 8.56 -11.43 -6.32
C HIS A 72 7.43 -11.05 -7.27
N THR A 73 7.29 -11.76 -8.39
CA THR A 73 6.14 -11.60 -9.29
C THR A 73 4.82 -11.89 -8.58
N SER A 74 4.76 -12.94 -7.75
CA SER A 74 3.56 -13.25 -6.96
C SER A 74 3.25 -12.17 -5.93
N ILE A 75 4.26 -11.65 -5.23
CA ILE A 75 4.10 -10.55 -4.27
C ILE A 75 3.59 -9.29 -4.97
N ALA A 76 4.26 -8.85 -6.04
CA ALA A 76 3.89 -7.65 -6.77
C ALA A 76 2.47 -7.75 -7.36
N ALA A 77 2.10 -8.92 -7.90
CA ALA A 77 0.75 -9.18 -8.37
C ALA A 77 -0.29 -9.09 -7.23
N ARG A 78 0.00 -9.64 -6.06
CA ARG A 78 -0.88 -9.56 -4.88
C ARG A 78 -1.06 -8.13 -4.38
N ILE A 79 0.03 -7.36 -4.31
CA ILE A 79 -0.02 -5.93 -3.93
C ILE A 79 -0.88 -5.15 -4.93
N ASN A 80 -0.64 -5.30 -6.24
CA ASN A 80 -1.40 -4.61 -7.28
C ASN A 80 -2.88 -5.01 -7.28
N HIS A 81 -3.19 -6.28 -7.04
CA HIS A 81 -4.56 -6.75 -6.86
C HIS A 81 -5.24 -6.10 -5.65
N GLN A 82 -4.56 -6.05 -4.49
CA GLN A 82 -5.10 -5.37 -3.31
C GLN A 82 -5.30 -3.86 -3.53
N LEU A 83 -4.37 -3.18 -4.19
CA LEU A 83 -4.48 -1.75 -4.52
C LEU A 83 -5.72 -1.44 -5.35
N ARG A 84 -6.04 -2.32 -6.32
CA ARG A 84 -7.21 -2.18 -7.20
C ARG A 84 -8.50 -2.54 -6.46
N ASN A 85 -8.55 -3.72 -5.86
CA ASN A 85 -9.78 -4.23 -5.25
C ASN A 85 -10.23 -3.39 -4.06
N ALA A 86 -9.30 -2.94 -3.20
CA ALA A 86 -9.67 -2.08 -2.08
C ALA A 86 -9.78 -0.59 -2.47
N GLY A 87 -9.65 -0.23 -3.75
CA GLY A 87 -9.72 1.16 -4.22
C GLY A 87 -8.66 2.08 -3.58
N LEU A 88 -7.51 1.52 -3.19
CA LEU A 88 -6.51 2.23 -2.39
C LEU A 88 -5.83 3.38 -3.13
N SER A 89 -5.92 3.41 -4.47
CA SER A 89 -5.42 4.54 -5.26
C SER A 89 -6.22 5.82 -5.01
N ASP A 90 -7.55 5.74 -4.89
CA ASP A 90 -8.39 6.90 -4.57
C ASP A 90 -8.18 7.34 -3.13
N VAL A 91 -8.09 6.36 -2.20
CA VAL A 91 -7.76 6.61 -0.80
C VAL A 91 -6.41 7.34 -0.67
N GLY A 92 -5.35 6.81 -1.28
CA GLY A 92 -4.01 7.38 -1.19
C GLY A 92 -3.92 8.81 -1.72
N ARG A 93 -4.59 9.11 -2.84
CA ARG A 93 -4.68 10.49 -3.37
C ARG A 93 -5.38 11.44 -2.40
N LEU A 94 -6.46 10.98 -1.76
CA LEU A 94 -7.15 11.80 -0.76
C LEU A 94 -6.30 11.99 0.50
N GLU A 95 -5.61 10.94 0.97
CA GLU A 95 -4.69 11.03 2.11
C GLU A 95 -3.62 12.08 1.86
N GLU A 96 -3.00 12.05 0.68
CA GLU A 96 -2.02 13.05 0.24
C GLU A 96 -2.63 14.46 0.25
N ALA A 97 -3.79 14.66 -0.39
CA ALA A 97 -4.45 15.95 -0.44
C ALA A 97 -4.85 16.47 0.95
N VAL A 98 -5.27 15.59 1.88
CA VAL A 98 -5.59 15.96 3.27
C VAL A 98 -4.33 16.44 3.99
N ILE A 99 -3.22 15.70 3.89
CA ILE A 99 -1.96 16.02 4.56
C ILE A 99 -1.40 17.36 4.05
N PHE A 100 -1.49 17.63 2.75
CA PHE A 100 -1.05 18.89 2.16
C PHE A 100 -2.06 20.04 2.27
N GLY A 101 -3.19 19.84 2.97
CA GLY A 101 -4.22 20.87 3.16
C GLY A 101 -4.98 21.25 1.88
N GLN A 102 -4.95 20.39 0.86
CA GLN A 102 -5.63 20.54 -0.42
C GLN A 102 -7.03 19.90 -0.43
N ALA A 103 -7.36 19.10 0.58
CA ALA A 103 -8.67 18.48 0.76
C ALA A 103 -9.31 18.86 2.10
N THR A 104 -10.63 18.79 2.13
CA THR A 104 -11.47 19.16 3.27
C THR A 104 -12.23 17.96 3.81
N SER A 105 -12.96 18.15 4.92
CA SER A 105 -13.86 17.12 5.44
C SER A 105 -14.97 16.73 4.46
N LYS A 106 -15.34 17.60 3.52
CA LYS A 106 -16.32 17.28 2.47
C LYS A 106 -15.79 16.23 1.52
N ASP A 107 -14.53 16.34 1.11
CA ASP A 107 -13.90 15.40 0.17
C ASP A 107 -13.78 14.00 0.79
N ILE A 108 -13.48 13.92 2.09
CA ILE A 108 -13.52 12.66 2.85
C ILE A 108 -14.93 12.07 2.86
N VAL A 109 -15.95 12.86 3.18
CA VAL A 109 -17.33 12.38 3.19
C VAL A 109 -17.77 11.92 1.79
N THR A 110 -17.38 12.63 0.73
CA THR A 110 -17.65 12.24 -0.66
C THR A 110 -17.04 10.86 -0.96
N LEU A 111 -15.75 10.66 -0.65
CA LEU A 111 -15.09 9.37 -0.87
C LEU A 111 -15.81 8.23 -0.11
N LEU A 112 -16.16 8.45 1.16
CA LEU A 112 -16.86 7.44 1.97
C LEU A 112 -18.22 7.05 1.34
N ASN A 113 -18.95 8.03 0.80
CA ASN A 113 -20.22 7.78 0.14
C ASN A 113 -20.05 7.04 -1.19
N GLU A 114 -19.01 7.36 -1.97
CA GLU A 114 -18.69 6.65 -3.22
C GLU A 114 -18.38 5.16 -2.97
N PHE A 115 -17.62 4.83 -1.93
CA PHE A 115 -17.38 3.44 -1.53
C PHE A 115 -18.66 2.74 -1.06
N ARG A 116 -19.46 3.39 -0.20
CA ARG A 116 -20.74 2.83 0.27
C ARG A 116 -21.73 2.57 -0.86
N ALA A 117 -21.70 3.40 -1.91
CA ALA A 117 -22.53 3.23 -3.10
C ALA A 117 -21.99 2.15 -4.06
N GLY A 118 -20.86 1.51 -3.74
CA GLY A 118 -20.20 0.52 -4.58
C GLY A 118 -19.53 1.11 -5.83
N GLY A 119 -19.29 2.42 -5.85
CA GLY A 119 -18.69 3.12 -6.99
C GLY A 119 -17.16 3.03 -7.07
N LYS A 120 -16.51 2.39 -6.09
CA LYS A 120 -15.05 2.28 -5.95
C LYS A 120 -14.66 0.86 -5.54
N GLY A 121 -13.40 0.50 -5.81
CA GLY A 121 -12.84 -0.81 -5.44
C GLY A 121 -13.59 -1.99 -6.04
N ASP A 122 -13.87 -3.00 -5.22
CA ASP A 122 -14.62 -4.22 -5.55
C ASP A 122 -16.12 -4.10 -5.27
N GLY A 123 -16.61 -2.88 -5.04
CA GLY A 123 -18.01 -2.58 -4.72
C GLY A 123 -18.36 -2.77 -3.24
N SER A 124 -17.41 -3.14 -2.39
CA SER A 124 -17.59 -3.18 -0.94
C SER A 124 -17.39 -1.80 -0.29
N ASP A 125 -17.97 -1.63 0.90
CA ASP A 125 -17.71 -0.44 1.73
C ASP A 125 -16.26 -0.46 2.25
N LEU A 126 -15.71 0.73 2.48
CA LEU A 126 -14.32 0.90 2.89
C LEU A 126 -14.08 0.32 4.29
N ASP A 127 -12.93 -0.34 4.46
CA ASP A 127 -12.51 -0.91 5.74
C ASP A 127 -12.49 0.16 6.86
N GLN A 128 -12.99 -0.21 8.04
CA GLN A 128 -12.98 0.62 9.24
C GLN A 128 -11.57 1.12 9.57
N ALA A 129 -10.53 0.30 9.37
CA ALA A 129 -9.15 0.71 9.61
C ALA A 129 -8.72 1.88 8.71
N ILE A 130 -9.11 1.84 7.42
CA ILE A 130 -8.81 2.91 6.47
C ILE A 130 -9.60 4.17 6.79
N LYS A 131 -10.89 4.02 7.14
CA LYS A 131 -11.74 5.14 7.59
C LYS A 131 -11.10 5.86 8.79
N LEU A 132 -10.65 5.10 9.79
CA LEU A 132 -10.00 5.67 10.97
C LEU A 132 -8.67 6.36 10.62
N ARG A 133 -7.86 5.76 9.75
CA ARG A 133 -6.60 6.35 9.27
C ARG A 133 -6.83 7.71 8.59
N LEU A 134 -7.84 7.83 7.72
CA LEU A 134 -8.21 9.10 7.10
C LEU A 134 -8.57 10.17 8.14
N LEU A 135 -9.30 9.80 9.20
CA LEU A 135 -9.66 10.74 10.27
C LEU A 135 -8.45 11.14 11.13
N LEU A 136 -7.52 10.22 11.40
CA LEU A 136 -6.27 10.53 12.10
C LEU A 136 -5.43 11.53 11.30
N LEU A 137 -5.29 11.32 10.00
CA LEU A 137 -4.59 12.25 9.10
C LEU A 137 -5.30 13.62 9.03
N TYR A 138 -6.63 13.61 8.96
CA TYR A 138 -7.42 14.84 8.96
C TYR A 138 -7.24 15.63 10.27
N ALA A 139 -7.32 14.96 11.43
CA ALA A 139 -7.12 15.57 12.73
C ALA A 139 -5.71 16.16 12.90
N ALA A 140 -4.69 15.43 12.43
CA ALA A 140 -3.30 15.86 12.54
C ALA A 140 -2.95 17.03 11.60
N SER A 141 -3.54 17.08 10.40
CA SER A 141 -3.32 18.15 9.41
C SER A 141 -4.18 19.39 9.65
N HIS A 142 -5.32 19.24 10.33
CA HIS A 142 -6.26 20.32 10.62
C HIS A 142 -6.53 20.40 12.12
N PRO A 143 -5.58 20.99 12.88
CA PRO A 143 -5.66 20.99 14.33
C PRO A 143 -6.91 21.74 14.80
N GLU A 144 -7.36 21.36 16.01
CA GLU A 144 -8.47 22.02 16.68
C GLU A 144 -9.84 21.84 15.97
N LYS A 145 -10.00 20.75 15.21
CA LYS A 145 -11.25 20.43 14.50
C LYS A 145 -12.04 19.25 15.07
N PHE A 146 -11.52 18.52 16.05
CA PHE A 146 -12.24 17.37 16.63
C PHE A 146 -12.77 17.70 18.01
N ASP A 147 -13.96 18.30 18.08
CA ASP A 147 -14.75 18.37 19.32
C ASP A 147 -15.76 17.20 19.41
N ASP A 148 -16.51 17.12 20.51
CA ASP A 148 -17.51 16.06 20.73
C ASP A 148 -18.60 16.02 19.66
N ALA A 149 -18.95 17.17 19.08
CA ALA A 149 -19.94 17.27 18.01
C ALA A 149 -19.39 16.69 16.71
N GLU A 150 -18.14 17.01 16.36
CA GLU A 150 -17.42 16.44 15.22
C GLU A 150 -17.20 14.93 15.40
N ARG A 151 -16.85 14.45 16.60
CA ARG A 151 -16.77 12.99 16.89
C ARG A 151 -18.10 12.30 16.61
N THR A 152 -19.22 12.88 17.06
CA THR A 152 -20.56 12.33 16.80
C THR A 152 -20.88 12.33 15.30
N ARG A 153 -20.54 13.40 14.59
CA ARG A 153 -20.73 13.51 13.13
C ARG A 153 -19.92 12.47 12.39
N TRP A 154 -18.65 12.29 12.73
CA TRP A 154 -17.76 11.32 12.10
C TRP A 154 -18.16 9.88 12.41
N SER A 155 -18.67 9.60 13.61
CA SER A 155 -19.24 8.28 13.94
C SER A 155 -20.37 7.92 12.98
N LYS A 156 -21.31 8.83 12.73
CA LYS A 156 -22.39 8.63 11.76
C LYS A 156 -21.89 8.51 10.31
N ALA A 157 -20.91 9.34 9.92
CA ALA A 157 -20.40 9.34 8.56
C ALA A 157 -19.60 8.07 8.21
N THR A 158 -18.84 7.53 9.18
CA THR A 158 -17.93 6.39 8.96
C THR A 158 -18.50 5.04 9.40
N GLY A 159 -19.46 5.04 10.33
CA GLY A 159 -19.91 3.84 11.04
C GLY A 159 -18.95 3.40 12.16
N LEU A 160 -17.90 4.16 12.45
CA LEU A 160 -17.00 3.90 13.57
C LEU A 160 -17.70 4.20 14.90
N THR A 161 -17.42 3.38 15.91
CA THR A 161 -17.91 3.62 17.26
C THR A 161 -17.23 4.84 17.89
N THR A 162 -17.90 5.48 18.85
CA THR A 162 -17.31 6.56 19.63
C THR A 162 -16.02 6.12 20.31
N GLU A 163 -15.92 4.86 20.74
CA GLU A 163 -14.72 4.29 21.34
C GLU A 163 -13.55 4.25 20.35
N GLN A 164 -13.79 3.81 19.11
CA GLN A 164 -12.78 3.85 18.05
C GLN A 164 -12.30 5.28 17.77
N LEU A 165 -13.20 6.26 17.81
CA LEU A 165 -12.85 7.67 17.57
C LEU A 165 -12.10 8.32 18.73
N LYS A 166 -12.13 7.76 19.95
CA LYS A 166 -11.34 8.29 21.08
C LYS A 166 -9.84 8.24 20.79
N CYS A 167 -9.37 7.28 19.99
CA CYS A 167 -7.94 7.18 19.67
C CYS A 167 -7.39 8.41 18.94
N ILE A 168 -8.26 9.20 18.29
CA ILE A 168 -7.89 10.48 17.68
C ILE A 168 -7.33 11.44 18.74
N GLY A 169 -7.93 11.47 19.95
CA GLY A 169 -7.40 12.28 21.05
C GLY A 169 -6.03 11.82 21.54
N CYS A 170 -5.66 10.56 21.32
CA CYS A 170 -4.33 10.07 21.69
C CYS A 170 -3.20 10.70 20.86
N LEU A 171 -3.51 11.33 19.72
CA LEU A 171 -2.54 12.10 18.95
C LEU A 171 -1.96 13.28 19.75
N GLU A 172 -2.69 13.79 20.75
CA GLU A 172 -2.20 14.86 21.62
C GLU A 172 -1.03 14.42 22.49
N PHE A 173 -0.99 13.14 22.91
CA PHE A 173 0.16 12.57 23.59
C PHE A 173 1.40 12.44 22.69
N LEU A 174 1.20 12.50 21.37
CA LEU A 174 2.28 12.51 20.36
C LEU A 174 2.61 13.95 19.89
N GLY A 175 2.02 14.97 20.52
CA GLY A 175 2.28 16.38 20.21
C GLY A 175 1.45 16.97 19.05
N ALA A 176 0.54 16.20 18.46
CA ALA A 176 -0.39 16.71 17.45
C ALA A 176 -1.66 17.24 18.12
N ARG A 177 -1.97 18.53 17.93
CA ARG A 177 -3.17 19.17 18.50
C ARG A 177 -4.42 18.72 17.75
N THR A 178 -5.39 18.17 18.45
CA THR A 178 -6.64 17.67 17.82
C THR A 178 -7.88 18.43 18.26
N GLU A 179 -7.94 18.85 19.52
CA GLU A 179 -9.07 19.58 20.09
C GLU A 179 -8.79 21.09 20.19
N LYS A 180 -9.85 21.91 20.13
CA LYS A 180 -9.73 23.34 20.50
C LYS A 180 -9.39 23.44 21.96
N ARG A 181 -8.35 24.22 22.30
CA ARG A 181 -8.14 24.64 23.69
C ARG A 181 -9.40 25.36 24.17
N LYS A 182 -10.06 24.82 25.20
CA LYS A 182 -11.06 25.57 25.95
C LYS A 182 -10.35 26.79 26.51
N GLY A 183 -10.68 27.98 26.02
CA GLY A 183 -10.12 29.22 26.52
C GLY A 183 -10.33 29.28 28.02
N VAL A 184 -9.25 29.43 28.79
CA VAL A 184 -9.34 29.82 30.19
C VAL A 184 -9.91 31.23 30.18
N GLY A 185 -11.24 31.33 30.29
CA GLY A 185 -11.92 32.59 30.48
C GLY A 185 -11.45 33.17 31.80
N GLY A 186 -10.43 34.02 31.73
CA GLY A 186 -9.98 34.82 32.86
C GLY A 186 -11.15 35.66 33.34
N LYS A 187 -11.66 35.34 34.53
CA LYS A 187 -12.45 36.29 35.30
C LYS A 187 -11.48 37.41 35.71
N MET A 188 -11.56 38.54 35.02
CA MET A 188 -11.15 39.84 35.59
C MET A 188 -12.33 40.42 36.35
#